data_AF-A0A3C0GHN6-F1
#
_entry.id   AF-A0A3C0GHN6-F1
#
_cell.length_a   1.000
_cell.length_b   1.000
_cell.length_c   1.000
_cell.angle_alpha   90.00
_cell.angle_beta   90.00
_cell.angle_gamma   90.00
#
_symmetry.space_group_name_H-M   'P 1'
#
loop_
_entity.id
_entity.type
_entity.pdbx_description
1 polymer ?
#
loop_
_entity_poly.entity_id
_entity_poly.type
_entity_poly.pdbx_seq_one_letter_code
_entity_poly.pdbx_strand_id
1 'polypeptide(L)'
;MKNILYIATIAIFISFTSCKESKKTETETSKMSEVMAIHDEVMPKMGTLGKLVGQLKPMADSLGVESVEFKAMKDLQEANRSMMDWMQGFGDRFDADEILNGKDLSDEKKKWLLEEEEKVKQVKENINSSIANAEKILSKK
;
A
#
# COMPACT_ATOMS: atom_id res chain seq x y z
N MET A 1 -15.74 72.82 31.61
CA MET A 1 -14.39 72.50 32.12
C MET A 1 -14.09 71.08 31.70
N LYS A 2 -13.59 70.87 30.47
CA LYS A 2 -12.15 70.70 30.15
C LYS A 2 -11.51 69.68 31.10
N ASN A 3 -11.30 68.45 30.62
CA ASN A 3 -9.97 67.85 30.49
C ASN A 3 -10.04 66.52 29.72
N ILE A 4 -9.31 66.50 28.60
CA ILE A 4 -8.90 65.34 27.82
C ILE A 4 -7.67 64.75 28.51
N LEU A 5 -7.59 63.42 28.66
CA LEU A 5 -6.30 62.73 28.51
C LEU A 5 -6.50 61.24 28.20
N TYR A 6 -6.07 60.86 27.00
CA TYR A 6 -5.85 59.49 26.54
C TYR A 6 -4.61 58.91 27.23
N ILE A 7 -4.67 57.66 27.72
CA ILE A 7 -3.51 56.77 27.75
C ILE A 7 -3.94 55.37 27.31
N ALA A 8 -3.47 55.01 26.12
CA ALA A 8 -3.45 53.65 25.60
C ALA A 8 -2.45 52.81 26.39
N THR A 9 -2.84 51.60 26.80
CA THR A 9 -1.90 50.48 26.97
C THR A 9 -2.54 49.21 26.44
N ILE A 10 -2.21 48.94 25.19
CA ILE A 10 -2.41 47.67 24.52
C ILE A 10 -1.43 46.67 25.17
N ALA A 11 -1.95 45.75 25.98
CA ALA A 11 -1.21 44.56 26.39
C ALA A 11 -1.55 43.43 25.41
N ILE A 12 -0.91 43.48 24.24
CA ILE A 12 -0.83 42.36 23.32
C ILE A 12 0.06 41.30 23.99
N PHE A 13 -0.57 40.28 24.57
CA PHE A 13 0.11 39.05 24.95
C PHE A 13 0.25 38.20 23.68
N ILE A 14 1.34 38.40 22.93
CA ILE A 14 1.74 37.44 21.89
C ILE A 14 2.17 36.18 22.64
N SER A 15 1.25 35.23 22.72
CA SER A 15 1.61 33.84 22.98
C SER A 15 2.35 33.35 21.74
N PHE A 16 3.68 33.38 21.78
CA PHE A 16 4.49 32.56 20.87
C PHE A 16 4.29 31.10 21.28
N THR A 17 3.20 30.49 20.82
CA THR A 17 3.15 29.04 20.69
C THR A 17 4.09 28.67 19.56
N SER A 18 5.36 28.44 19.90
CA SER A 18 6.30 27.74 19.04
C SER A 18 5.86 26.27 18.93
N CYS A 19 4.75 26.02 18.22
CA CYS A 19 4.42 24.70 17.70
C CYS A 19 5.21 24.50 16.43
N LYS A 20 6.43 23.98 16.56
CA LYS A 20 7.27 23.58 15.44
C LYS A 20 7.65 22.11 15.54
N GLU A 21 6.68 21.22 15.75
CA GLU A 21 6.85 19.77 15.55
C GLU A 21 5.49 19.04 15.58
N SER A 22 4.64 19.24 14.58
CA SER A 22 3.40 18.41 14.44
C SER A 22 3.03 18.07 13.00
N LYS A 23 3.75 18.61 12.00
CA LYS A 23 3.48 18.32 10.59
C LYS A 23 4.11 17.03 10.07
N LYS A 24 5.18 16.52 10.71
CA LYS A 24 5.90 15.32 10.21
C LYS A 24 5.12 14.04 10.50
N THR A 25 4.56 13.93 11.70
CA THR A 25 3.75 12.81 12.22
C THR A 25 2.52 12.50 11.36
N GLU A 26 1.76 13.53 10.96
CA GLU A 26 0.56 13.35 10.13
C GLU A 26 0.88 12.82 8.72
N THR A 27 1.92 13.34 8.07
CA THR A 27 2.33 12.89 6.73
C THR A 27 2.84 11.46 6.71
N GLU A 28 3.55 11.02 7.77
CA GLU A 28 4.12 9.68 7.84
C GLU A 28 3.06 8.62 8.11
N THR A 29 2.15 8.91 9.04
CA THR A 29 0.95 8.08 9.28
C THR A 29 0.09 7.99 8.02
N SER A 30 -0.07 9.10 7.28
CA SER A 30 -0.76 9.11 5.98
C SER A 30 -0.12 8.16 4.98
N LYS A 31 1.22 8.19 4.85
CA LYS A 31 1.92 7.34 3.88
C LYS A 31 1.84 5.85 4.24
N MET A 32 1.98 5.49 5.51
CA MET A 32 1.80 4.10 5.96
C MET A 32 0.39 3.60 5.59
N SER A 33 -0.63 4.42 5.87
CA SER A 33 -2.01 4.12 5.50
C SER A 33 -2.21 3.98 4.00
N GLU A 34 -1.55 4.80 3.17
CA GLU A 34 -1.63 4.71 1.70
C GLU A 34 -1.05 3.40 1.18
N VAL A 35 0.10 2.97 1.70
CA VAL A 35 0.72 1.67 1.33
C VAL A 35 -0.21 0.52 1.70
N MET A 36 -0.80 0.56 2.89
CA MET A 36 -1.72 -0.48 3.36
C MET A 36 -3.05 -0.49 2.62
N ALA A 37 -3.54 0.66 2.15
CA ALA A 37 -4.71 0.71 1.30
C ALA A 37 -4.51 -0.06 -0.03
N ILE A 38 -3.31 -0.03 -0.60
CA ILE A 38 -3.00 -0.78 -1.83
C ILE A 38 -2.99 -2.29 -1.55
N HIS A 39 -2.40 -2.71 -0.43
CA HIS A 39 -2.46 -4.10 0.05
C HIS A 39 -3.92 -4.56 0.20
N ASP A 40 -4.72 -3.80 0.94
CA ASP A 40 -6.11 -4.16 1.23
C ASP A 40 -6.98 -4.22 -0.02
N GLU A 41 -6.72 -3.38 -1.02
CA GLU A 41 -7.42 -3.39 -2.31
C GLU A 41 -7.25 -4.72 -3.05
N VAL A 42 -6.07 -5.34 -2.94
CA VAL A 42 -5.75 -6.58 -3.68
C VAL A 42 -6.02 -7.85 -2.88
N MET A 43 -6.17 -7.76 -1.56
CA MET A 43 -6.47 -8.92 -0.71
C MET A 43 -7.72 -9.71 -1.14
N PRO A 44 -8.85 -9.09 -1.52
CA PRO A 44 -10.01 -9.82 -2.04
C PRO A 44 -9.72 -10.60 -3.33
N LYS A 45 -8.70 -10.20 -4.11
CA LYS A 45 -8.35 -10.82 -5.40
C LYS A 45 -7.54 -12.10 -5.23
N MET A 46 -6.95 -12.34 -4.05
CA MET A 46 -6.17 -13.56 -3.78
C MET A 46 -7.02 -14.83 -3.94
N GLY A 47 -8.29 -14.78 -3.53
CA GLY A 47 -9.24 -15.86 -3.79
C GLY A 47 -9.52 -16.08 -5.28
N THR A 48 -9.61 -14.99 -6.05
CA THR A 48 -9.76 -15.04 -7.51
C THR A 48 -8.55 -15.70 -8.19
N LEU A 49 -7.32 -15.41 -7.75
CA LEU A 49 -6.12 -16.07 -8.25
C LEU A 49 -6.22 -17.60 -8.08
N GLY A 50 -6.54 -18.06 -6.87
CA GLY A 50 -6.68 -19.49 -6.57
C GLY A 50 -7.76 -20.17 -7.41
N LYS A 51 -8.91 -19.51 -7.58
CA LYS A 51 -9.99 -19.99 -8.45
C LYS A 51 -9.53 -20.14 -9.90
N LEU A 52 -8.91 -19.12 -10.47
CA LEU A 52 -8.46 -19.12 -11.88
C LEU A 52 -7.37 -20.16 -12.11
N VAL A 53 -6.44 -20.34 -11.17
CA VAL A 53 -5.46 -21.44 -11.19
C VAL A 53 -6.18 -22.80 -11.25
N GLY A 54 -7.22 -22.99 -10.43
CA GLY A 54 -8.03 -24.21 -10.44
C GLY A 54 -8.74 -24.48 -11.77
N GLN A 55 -9.14 -23.42 -12.48
CA GLN A 55 -9.78 -23.54 -13.79
C GLN A 55 -8.78 -23.82 -14.92
N LEU A 56 -7.59 -23.20 -14.87
CA LEU A 56 -6.55 -23.37 -15.89
C LEU A 56 -5.77 -24.68 -15.73
N LYS A 57 -5.62 -25.19 -14.52
CA LYS A 57 -4.78 -26.36 -14.25
C LYS A 57 -5.13 -27.60 -15.09
N PRO A 58 -6.40 -28.04 -15.20
CA PRO A 58 -6.73 -29.20 -16.04
C PRO A 58 -6.39 -28.99 -17.52
N MET A 59 -6.51 -27.75 -18.02
CA MET A 59 -6.17 -27.40 -19.39
C MET A 59 -4.65 -27.40 -19.60
N ALA A 60 -3.92 -26.82 -18.65
CA ALA A 60 -2.46 -26.80 -18.64
C ALA A 60 -1.87 -28.22 -18.58
N ASP A 61 -2.43 -29.09 -17.73
CA ASP A 61 -2.03 -30.50 -17.63
C ASP A 61 -2.27 -31.26 -18.95
N SER A 62 -3.34 -30.94 -19.68
CA SER A 62 -3.68 -31.58 -20.96
C SER A 62 -2.91 -31.03 -22.16
N LEU A 63 -2.62 -29.73 -22.19
CA LEU A 63 -2.02 -29.04 -23.34
C LEU A 63 -0.49 -28.92 -23.23
N GLY A 64 0.07 -29.13 -22.04
CA GLY A 64 1.50 -29.11 -21.77
C GLY A 64 2.06 -27.72 -21.48
N VAL A 65 3.36 -27.69 -21.15
CA VAL A 65 4.06 -26.50 -20.61
C VAL A 65 4.18 -25.33 -21.58
N GLU A 66 4.08 -25.58 -22.89
CA GLU A 66 4.15 -24.52 -23.90
C GLU A 66 2.82 -23.80 -24.12
N SER A 67 1.72 -24.34 -23.58
CA SER A 67 0.37 -23.79 -23.74
C SER A 67 0.22 -22.43 -23.09
N VAL A 68 -0.70 -21.63 -23.63
CA VAL A 68 -1.04 -20.32 -23.05
C VAL A 68 -1.72 -20.47 -21.69
N GLU A 69 -2.43 -21.57 -21.47
CA GLU A 69 -3.08 -21.92 -20.21
C GLU A 69 -2.05 -22.23 -19.12
N PHE A 70 -0.99 -22.98 -19.45
CA PHE A 70 0.09 -23.24 -18.49
C PHE A 70 0.81 -21.95 -18.11
N LYS A 71 1.13 -21.10 -19.09
CA LYS A 71 1.78 -19.81 -18.85
C LYS A 71 0.91 -18.91 -17.96
N ALA A 72 -0.36 -18.73 -18.29
CA ALA A 72 -1.29 -17.95 -17.47
C ALA A 72 -1.50 -18.54 -16.06
N MET A 73 -1.53 -19.86 -15.91
CA MET A 73 -1.58 -20.51 -14.61
C MET A 73 -0.34 -20.16 -13.77
N LYS A 74 0.86 -20.16 -14.39
CA LYS A 74 2.10 -19.79 -13.72
C LYS A 74 2.14 -18.32 -13.33
N ASP A 75 1.66 -17.43 -14.19
CA ASP A 75 1.58 -16.00 -13.91
C ASP A 75 0.69 -15.72 -12.68
N LEU A 76 -0.47 -16.39 -12.58
CA LEU A 76 -1.34 -16.28 -11.39
C LEU A 76 -0.66 -16.79 -10.11
N GLN A 77 0.07 -17.91 -10.20
CA GLN A 77 0.82 -18.46 -9.06
C GLN A 77 1.96 -17.51 -8.64
N GLU A 78 2.62 -16.89 -9.61
CA GLU A 78 3.66 -15.90 -9.38
C GLU A 78 3.10 -14.65 -8.70
N ALA A 79 1.99 -14.11 -9.21
CA ALA A 79 1.30 -12.98 -8.61
C ALA A 79 0.90 -13.27 -7.16
N ASN A 80 0.37 -14.47 -6.89
CA ASN A 80 0.03 -14.89 -5.54
C ASN A 80 1.27 -14.92 -4.62
N ARG A 81 2.38 -15.48 -5.11
CA ARG A 81 3.64 -15.54 -4.35
C ARG A 81 4.20 -14.14 -4.09
N SER A 82 4.17 -13.25 -5.09
CA SER A 82 4.69 -11.89 -4.96
C SER A 82 4.03 -11.09 -3.84
N MET A 83 2.72 -11.30 -3.60
CA MET A 83 2.01 -10.67 -2.49
C MET A 83 2.47 -11.22 -1.14
N MET A 84 2.65 -12.54 -1.03
CA MET A 84 3.11 -13.17 0.21
C MET A 84 4.55 -12.77 0.54
N ASP A 85 5.43 -12.75 -0.46
CA ASP A 85 6.82 -12.33 -0.32
C ASP A 85 6.89 -10.84 0.10
N TRP A 86 6.02 -10.00 -0.49
CA TRP A 86 5.91 -8.61 -0.09
C TRP A 86 5.43 -8.45 1.36
N MET A 87 4.36 -9.14 1.77
CA MET A 87 3.84 -9.08 3.14
C MET A 87 4.90 -9.50 4.17
N GLN A 88 5.65 -10.57 3.87
CA GLN A 88 6.72 -11.02 4.74
C GLN A 88 7.84 -9.96 4.84
N GLY A 89 8.33 -9.48 3.69
CA GLY A 89 9.39 -8.46 3.68
C GLY A 89 8.97 -7.13 4.31
N PHE A 90 7.69 -6.77 4.19
CA PHE A 90 7.12 -5.60 4.85
C PHE A 90 7.11 -5.77 6.37
N GLY A 91 6.64 -6.93 6.86
CA GLY A 91 6.63 -7.25 8.30
C GLY A 91 8.02 -7.39 8.92
N ASP A 92 9.04 -7.74 8.13
CA ASP A 92 10.45 -7.75 8.59
C ASP A 92 11.02 -6.33 8.76
N ARG A 93 10.44 -5.33 8.07
CA ARG A 93 10.90 -3.92 8.07
C ARG A 93 10.15 -3.03 9.07
N PHE A 94 8.88 -3.31 9.32
CA PHE A 94 7.99 -2.49 10.15
C PHE A 94 7.34 -3.31 11.26
N ASP A 95 7.35 -2.76 12.48
CA ASP A 95 6.72 -3.39 13.63
C ASP A 95 5.20 -3.10 13.69
N ALA A 96 4.48 -3.85 14.54
CA ALA A 96 3.03 -3.72 14.63
C ALA A 96 2.56 -2.33 15.08
N ASP A 97 3.33 -1.63 15.92
CA ASP A 97 2.98 -0.28 16.38
C ASP A 97 3.17 0.75 15.27
N GLU A 98 4.20 0.59 14.44
CA GLU A 98 4.44 1.42 13.26
C GLU A 98 3.34 1.25 12.21
N ILE A 99 2.87 0.02 12.01
CA ILE A 99 1.84 -0.30 11.00
C ILE A 99 0.44 0.12 11.48
N LEU A 100 0.08 -0.24 12.73
CA LEU A 100 -1.32 -0.15 13.21
C LEU A 100 -1.59 1.10 14.05
N ASN A 101 -0.60 1.55 14.82
CA ASN A 101 -0.79 2.58 15.84
C ASN A 101 -0.18 3.94 15.44
N GLY A 102 0.42 4.05 14.25
CA GLY A 102 0.99 5.29 13.73
C GLY A 102 2.21 5.75 14.52
N LYS A 103 3.00 4.81 15.07
CA LYS A 103 4.27 5.13 15.71
C LYS A 103 5.23 5.79 14.70
N ASP A 104 5.94 6.81 15.17
CA ASP A 104 6.91 7.55 14.36
C ASP A 104 7.99 6.65 13.77
N LEU A 105 8.30 6.89 12.49
CA LEU A 105 9.31 6.15 11.75
C LEU A 105 10.66 6.86 11.84
N SER A 106 11.75 6.08 11.85
CA SER A 106 13.08 6.62 11.61
C SER A 106 13.21 7.16 10.18
N ASP A 107 14.14 8.06 9.93
CA ASP A 107 14.38 8.60 8.57
C ASP A 107 14.77 7.51 7.56
N GLU A 108 15.38 6.43 8.03
CA GLU A 108 15.66 5.24 7.21
C GLU A 108 14.38 4.48 6.86
N LYS A 109 13.51 4.22 7.84
CA LYS A 109 12.22 3.54 7.64
C LYS A 109 11.29 4.34 6.72
N LYS A 110 11.35 5.67 6.73
CA LYS A 110 10.62 6.51 5.77
C LYS A 110 11.06 6.26 4.33
N LYS A 111 12.36 6.05 4.10
CA LYS A 111 12.88 5.70 2.75
C LYS A 111 12.42 4.31 2.35
N TRP A 112 12.49 3.34 3.26
CA TRP A 112 11.97 2.00 3.00
C TRP A 112 10.48 2.03 2.69
N LEU A 113 9.70 2.87 3.37
CA LEU A 113 8.26 2.97 3.12
C LEU A 113 7.94 3.43 1.70
N LEU A 114 8.75 4.35 1.13
CA LEU A 114 8.65 4.74 -0.27
C LEU A 114 9.03 3.59 -1.22
N GLU A 115 10.03 2.78 -0.88
CA GLU A 115 10.37 1.57 -1.65
C GLU A 115 9.23 0.54 -1.60
N GLU A 116 8.63 0.33 -0.43
CA GLU A 116 7.53 -0.61 -0.24
C GLU A 116 6.25 -0.15 -0.94
N GLU A 117 6.02 1.16 -1.03
CA GLU A 117 4.93 1.74 -1.84
C GLU A 117 5.07 1.33 -3.31
N GLU A 118 6.26 1.46 -3.89
CA GLU A 118 6.49 1.10 -5.29
C GLU A 118 6.38 -0.43 -5.51
N LYS A 119 6.89 -1.22 -4.55
CA LYS A 119 6.77 -2.68 -4.61
C LYS A 119 5.32 -3.14 -4.55
N VAL A 120 4.51 -2.59 -3.64
CA VAL A 120 3.11 -2.99 -3.51
C VAL A 120 2.27 -2.56 -4.72
N LYS A 121 2.60 -1.42 -5.35
CA LYS A 121 2.02 -1.03 -6.65
C LYS A 121 2.34 -2.05 -7.74
N GLN A 122 3.57 -2.53 -7.81
CA GLN A 122 3.95 -3.57 -8.76
C GLN A 122 3.24 -4.90 -8.49
N VAL A 123 3.12 -5.29 -7.21
CA VAL A 123 2.34 -6.49 -6.81
C VAL A 123 0.89 -6.34 -7.26
N LYS A 124 0.27 -5.18 -7.04
CA LYS A 124 -1.09 -4.89 -7.50
C LYS A 124 -1.23 -5.03 -9.02
N GLU A 125 -0.29 -4.48 -9.78
CA GLU A 125 -0.31 -4.60 -11.24
C GLU A 125 -0.16 -6.05 -11.69
N ASN A 126 0.76 -6.82 -11.07
CA ASN A 126 0.96 -8.23 -11.37
C ASN A 126 -0.31 -9.06 -11.11
N ILE A 127 -0.98 -8.81 -9.98
CA ILE A 127 -2.25 -9.48 -9.64
C ILE A 127 -3.33 -9.16 -10.68
N ASN A 128 -3.56 -7.87 -10.96
CA ASN A 128 -4.63 -7.45 -11.86
C ASN A 128 -4.40 -7.92 -13.31
N SER A 129 -3.17 -7.79 -13.82
CA SER A 129 -2.81 -8.21 -15.17
C SER A 129 -2.89 -9.73 -15.35
N SER A 130 -2.44 -10.50 -14.35
CA SER A 130 -2.52 -11.97 -14.38
C SER A 130 -3.96 -12.46 -14.38
N ILE A 131 -4.83 -11.85 -13.56
CA ILE A 131 -6.27 -12.12 -13.55
C ILE A 131 -6.89 -11.83 -14.91
N ALA A 132 -6.66 -10.63 -15.45
CA ALA A 132 -7.23 -10.21 -16.73
C ALA A 132 -6.79 -11.13 -17.88
N ASN A 133 -5.53 -11.56 -17.90
CA ASN A 133 -5.02 -12.49 -18.90
C ASN A 133 -5.70 -13.87 -18.80
N ALA A 134 -5.80 -14.42 -17.59
CA ALA A 134 -6.45 -15.70 -17.35
C ALA A 134 -7.93 -15.68 -17.73
N GLU A 135 -8.67 -14.64 -17.34
CA GLU A 135 -10.08 -14.46 -17.70
C GLU A 135 -10.26 -14.38 -19.23
N LYS A 136 -9.37 -13.65 -19.92
CA LYS A 136 -9.38 -13.55 -21.38
C LYS A 136 -9.11 -14.88 -22.09
N ILE A 137 -8.27 -15.75 -21.51
CA ILE A 137 -8.02 -17.09 -22.04
C ILE A 137 -9.26 -17.97 -21.85
N LEU A 138 -9.87 -17.90 -20.67
CA LEU A 138 -11.06 -18.68 -20.33
C LEU A 138 -12.31 -18.23 -21.10
N SER A 139 -12.43 -16.95 -21.44
CA SER A 139 -13.58 -16.42 -22.20
C SER A 139 -13.57 -16.75 -23.70
N LYS A 140 -12.43 -17.23 -24.23
CA LYS A 140 -12.26 -17.59 -25.64
C LYS A 140 -12.61 -19.05 -25.94
N LYS A 141 -13.01 -19.80 -24.90
CA LYS A 141 -13.45 -21.19 -25.01
C LYS A 141 -14.96 -21.24 -24.87
#